data_AF-A0A662E0P8-F1
#
_entry.id   AF-A0A662E0P8-F1
#
_cell.length_a   1.000
_cell.length_b   1.000
_cell.length_c   1.000
_cell.angle_alpha   90.00
_cell.angle_beta   90.00
_cell.angle_gamma   90.00
#
_symmetry.space_group_name_H-M   'P 1'
#
loop_
_entity.id
_entity.type
_entity.pdbx_description
1 polymer ?
#
loop_
_entity_poly.entity_id
_entity_poly.type
_entity_poly.pdbx_seq_one_letter_code
_entity_poly.pdbx_strand_id
1 'polypeptide(L)'
;GRARGRLQGGNLAVLTGMIGSDYLPDFSGAILLLEEVGEAIYRVDRMLTQLKLAGVLDQIAGLVFGRCSDCSPGKGYGSLTLEEVLSDHIAPLGIPAWYGSMIGHIEDKFTIPLGVEAEINADSGTIKLLEAAVV
;
A
#
# COMPACT_ATOMS: atom_id res chain seq x y z
N GLY A 1 8.07 3.72 13.09
CA GLY A 1 8.74 2.45 13.41
C GLY A 1 9.44 1.87 12.18
N ARG A 2 10.14 0.73 12.35
CA ARG A 2 10.90 0.05 11.27
C ARG A 2 10.39 -1.38 11.02
N ALA A 3 10.39 -1.81 9.76
CA ALA A 3 10.05 -3.16 9.34
C ALA A 3 10.98 -3.65 8.24
N ARG A 4 11.13 -4.98 8.13
CA ARG A 4 11.87 -5.65 7.06
C ARG A 4 10.99 -6.71 6.40
N GLY A 5 11.19 -6.91 5.12
CA GLY A 5 10.56 -7.97 4.35
C GLY A 5 10.68 -7.73 2.86
N ARG A 6 10.13 -8.66 2.08
CA ARG A 6 10.07 -8.51 0.63
C ARG A 6 9.11 -7.39 0.26
N LEU A 7 9.53 -6.52 -0.67
CA LEU A 7 8.65 -5.52 -1.27
C LEU A 7 7.65 -6.21 -2.18
N GLN A 8 6.36 -6.04 -1.88
CA GLN A 8 5.27 -6.59 -2.67
C GLN A 8 4.18 -5.54 -2.84
N GLY A 9 3.44 -5.58 -3.96
CA GLY A 9 2.27 -4.74 -4.13
C GLY A 9 2.21 -4.06 -5.50
N GLY A 10 1.77 -2.81 -5.55
CA GLY A 10 1.51 -2.05 -6.77
C GLY A 10 0.18 -1.30 -6.71
N ASN A 11 -0.57 -1.32 -7.81
CA ASN A 11 -1.87 -0.67 -7.90
C ASN A 11 -2.94 -1.41 -7.07
N LEU A 12 -3.69 -0.68 -6.24
CA LEU A 12 -4.68 -1.24 -5.32
C LEU A 12 -5.83 -1.96 -6.05
N ALA A 13 -6.40 -1.36 -7.09
CA ALA A 13 -7.45 -1.99 -7.89
C ALA A 13 -6.98 -3.27 -8.58
N VAL A 14 -5.76 -3.28 -9.15
CA VAL A 14 -5.19 -4.48 -9.78
C VAL A 14 -4.97 -5.59 -8.76
N LEU A 15 -4.37 -5.29 -7.61
CA LEU A 15 -4.14 -6.27 -6.54
C LEU A 15 -5.45 -6.87 -6.03
N THR A 16 -6.47 -6.05 -5.81
CA THR A 16 -7.78 -6.55 -5.37
C THR A 16 -8.47 -7.40 -6.42
N GLY A 17 -8.25 -7.14 -7.71
CA GLY A 17 -8.72 -7.97 -8.81
C GLY A 17 -8.08 -9.36 -8.88
N MET A 18 -6.90 -9.55 -8.28
CA MET A 18 -6.19 -10.84 -8.25
C MET A 18 -6.58 -11.73 -7.06
N ILE A 19 -7.33 -11.20 -6.09
CA ILE A 19 -7.73 -11.96 -4.89
C ILE A 19 -8.52 -13.22 -5.29
N GLY A 20 -8.10 -14.37 -4.77
CA GLY A 20 -8.70 -15.67 -5.06
C GLY A 20 -8.15 -16.36 -6.32
N SER A 21 -7.14 -15.77 -6.98
CA SER A 21 -6.41 -16.40 -8.08
C SER A 21 -5.01 -16.84 -7.65
N ASP A 22 -4.39 -17.73 -8.44
CA ASP A 22 -3.01 -18.18 -8.25
C ASP A 22 -1.96 -17.07 -8.53
N TYR A 23 -2.40 -15.90 -9.00
CA TYR A 23 -1.54 -14.76 -9.30
C TYR A 23 -1.42 -13.76 -8.14
N LEU A 24 -2.17 -13.95 -7.05
CA LEU A 24 -2.03 -13.11 -5.86
C LEU A 24 -0.65 -13.37 -5.22
N PRO A 25 0.19 -12.34 -5.01
CA PRO A 25 1.48 -12.52 -4.36
C PRO A 25 1.35 -13.04 -2.94
N ASP A 26 2.39 -13.72 -2.45
CA ASP A 26 2.53 -14.01 -1.03
C ASP A 26 2.94 -12.73 -0.28
N PHE A 27 2.11 -12.35 0.71
CA PHE A 27 2.28 -11.17 1.55
C PHE A 27 2.76 -11.51 2.97
N SER A 28 3.07 -12.78 3.26
CA SER A 28 3.56 -13.24 4.55
C SER A 28 4.85 -12.52 4.94
N GLY A 29 4.77 -11.65 5.95
CA GLY A 29 5.88 -10.81 6.41
C GLY A 29 6.36 -9.76 5.41
N ALA A 30 5.58 -9.48 4.36
CA ALA A 30 5.97 -8.56 3.30
C ALA A 30 5.83 -7.09 3.72
N ILE A 31 6.57 -6.21 3.04
CA ILE A 31 6.31 -4.78 3.02
C ILE A 31 5.37 -4.50 1.85
N LEU A 32 4.13 -4.12 2.16
CA LEU A 32 3.10 -3.86 1.17
C LEU A 32 3.20 -2.44 0.62
N LEU A 33 3.46 -2.30 -0.67
CA LEU A 33 3.44 -1.04 -1.42
C LEU A 33 2.08 -0.91 -2.13
N LEU A 34 1.36 0.18 -1.89
CA LEU A 34 0.09 0.44 -2.55
C LEU A 34 0.07 1.83 -3.18
N GLU A 35 -0.54 1.96 -4.35
CA GLU A 35 -0.86 3.25 -4.98
C GLU A 35 -2.19 3.13 -5.72
N GLU A 36 -2.77 4.27 -6.12
CA GLU A 36 -4.01 4.28 -6.90
C GLU A 36 -4.15 5.56 -7.72
N VAL A 37 -5.07 5.58 -8.70
CA VAL A 37 -5.39 6.75 -9.51
C VAL A 37 -6.87 6.81 -9.88
N GLY A 38 -7.47 8.00 -9.85
CA GLY A 38 -8.78 8.29 -10.41
C GLY A 38 -9.96 7.63 -9.67
N GLU A 39 -9.72 7.09 -8.47
CA GLU A 39 -10.76 6.41 -7.69
C GLU A 39 -11.40 7.32 -6.65
N ALA A 40 -12.71 7.15 -6.47
CA ALA A 40 -13.42 7.77 -5.37
C ALA A 40 -13.01 7.11 -4.04
N ILE A 41 -12.87 7.88 -2.97
CA ILE A 41 -12.35 7.38 -1.68
C ILE A 41 -13.16 6.19 -1.12
N TYR A 42 -14.48 6.15 -1.31
CA TYR A 42 -15.29 5.00 -0.87
C TYR A 42 -14.92 3.68 -1.60
N ARG A 43 -14.36 3.76 -2.81
CA ARG A 43 -13.87 2.57 -3.54
C ARG A 43 -12.52 2.13 -3.02
N VAL A 44 -11.64 3.06 -2.66
CA VAL A 44 -10.38 2.77 -1.97
C VAL A 44 -10.67 2.05 -0.64
N ASP A 45 -11.61 2.57 0.15
CA ASP A 45 -12.09 1.94 1.38
C ASP A 45 -12.61 0.52 1.15
N ARG A 46 -13.49 0.33 0.16
CA ARG A 46 -13.98 -1.00 -0.24
C ARG A 46 -12.84 -1.95 -0.61
N MET A 47 -11.81 -1.47 -1.32
CA MET A 47 -10.67 -2.27 -1.76
C MET A 47 -9.75 -2.66 -0.59
N LEU A 48 -9.48 -1.73 0.33
CA LEU A 48 -8.75 -2.02 1.56
C LEU A 48 -9.52 -3.01 2.45
N THR A 49 -10.83 -2.85 2.55
CA THR A 49 -11.72 -3.81 3.20
C THR A 49 -11.60 -5.21 2.57
N GLN A 50 -11.54 -5.28 1.24
CA GLN A 50 -11.39 -6.55 0.52
C GLN A 50 -10.03 -7.22 0.82
N LEU A 51 -8.94 -6.46 0.85
CA LEU A 51 -7.62 -6.98 1.25
C LEU A 51 -7.64 -7.48 2.70
N LYS A 52 -8.31 -6.76 3.61
CA LYS A 52 -8.50 -7.17 5.00
C LYS A 52 -9.27 -8.48 5.11
N LEU A 53 -10.42 -8.59 4.44
CA LEU A 53 -11.26 -9.79 4.44
C LEU A 53 -10.59 -11.01 3.80
N ALA A 54 -9.69 -10.77 2.84
CA ALA A 54 -8.84 -11.80 2.25
C ALA A 54 -7.67 -12.22 3.16
N GLY A 55 -7.50 -11.59 4.32
CA GLY A 55 -6.41 -11.85 5.26
C GLY A 55 -5.06 -11.29 4.82
N VAL A 56 -4.99 -10.48 3.76
CA VAL A 56 -3.72 -9.92 3.25
C VAL A 56 -3.12 -8.94 4.25
N LEU A 57 -3.94 -8.05 4.81
CA LEU A 57 -3.45 -7.03 5.75
C LEU A 57 -2.97 -7.61 7.09
N ASP A 58 -3.45 -8.80 7.47
CA ASP A 58 -3.05 -9.46 8.72
C ASP A 58 -1.65 -10.11 8.61
N GLN A 59 -1.13 -10.25 7.40
CA GLN A 59 0.12 -10.97 7.10
C GLN A 59 1.32 -10.04 6.90
N ILE A 60 1.09 -8.75 6.65
CA ILE A 60 2.16 -7.81 6.27
C ILE A 60 2.96 -7.31 7.49
N ALA A 61 4.25 -7.06 7.28
CA ALA A 61 5.15 -6.51 8.30
C ALA A 61 5.17 -4.97 8.31
N GLY A 62 4.70 -4.34 7.22
CA GLY A 62 4.63 -2.89 7.11
C GLY A 62 3.98 -2.45 5.80
N LEU A 63 3.61 -1.17 5.72
CA LEU A 63 2.89 -0.62 4.57
C LEU A 63 3.47 0.72 4.12
N VAL A 64 3.56 0.90 2.80
CA VAL A 64 3.82 2.20 2.19
C VAL A 64 2.70 2.48 1.22
N PHE A 65 1.91 3.49 1.51
CA PHE A 65 0.98 4.02 0.53
C PHE A 65 1.68 5.14 -0.27
N GLY A 66 1.69 5.01 -1.58
CA GLY A 66 2.12 6.04 -2.52
C GLY A 66 1.14 7.20 -2.55
N ARG A 67 0.99 7.81 -3.72
CA ARG A 67 -0.04 8.81 -3.96
C ARG A 67 -1.26 8.17 -4.61
N CYS A 68 -2.43 8.65 -4.20
CA CYS A 68 -3.69 8.43 -4.90
C CYS A 68 -3.95 9.66 -5.79
N SER A 69 -3.50 9.63 -7.04
CA SER A 69 -3.67 10.77 -7.95
C SER A 69 -5.12 10.88 -8.40
N ASP A 70 -5.66 12.10 -8.50
CA ASP A 70 -7.05 12.34 -8.89
C ASP A 70 -8.11 11.60 -8.06
N CYS A 71 -7.76 11.26 -6.81
CA CYS A 71 -8.67 10.63 -5.86
C CYS A 71 -9.32 11.69 -4.98
N SER A 72 -10.58 12.02 -5.26
CA SER A 72 -11.33 13.01 -4.49
C SER A 72 -12.28 12.34 -3.49
N PRO A 73 -12.45 12.91 -2.27
CA PRO A 73 -13.57 12.56 -1.40
C PRO A 73 -14.91 12.70 -2.13
N GLY A 74 -15.90 11.93 -1.68
CA GLY A 74 -17.26 12.06 -2.19
C GLY A 74 -17.83 13.47 -1.94
N LYS A 75 -18.82 13.89 -2.73
CA LYS A 75 -19.46 15.22 -2.59
C LYS A 75 -20.52 15.30 -1.47
N GLY A 76 -20.64 14.26 -0.63
CA GLY A 76 -21.69 14.13 0.38
C GLY A 76 -21.19 14.42 1.80
N TYR A 77 -22.10 14.80 2.69
CA TYR A 77 -21.80 14.96 4.11
C TYR A 77 -21.30 13.64 4.70
N GLY A 78 -20.16 13.68 5.40
CA GLY A 78 -19.53 12.49 5.99
C GLY A 78 -18.62 11.69 5.04
N SER A 79 -18.23 12.24 3.88
CA SER A 79 -17.19 11.62 3.06
C SER A 79 -15.84 11.63 3.78
N LEU A 80 -15.25 10.45 3.97
CA LEU A 80 -13.91 10.34 4.51
C LEU A 80 -12.85 10.84 3.52
N THR A 81 -11.74 11.34 4.06
CA THR A 81 -10.50 11.56 3.29
C THR A 81 -9.75 10.23 3.10
N LEU A 82 -8.75 10.24 2.21
CA LEU A 82 -7.88 9.08 2.03
C LEU A 82 -7.13 8.74 3.32
N GLU A 83 -6.65 9.75 4.02
CA GLU A 83 -5.90 9.61 5.28
C GLU A 83 -6.76 8.99 6.37
N GLU A 84 -8.03 9.38 6.48
CA GLU A 84 -8.98 8.79 7.43
C GLU A 84 -9.21 7.31 7.11
N VAL A 85 -9.48 6.98 5.84
CA VAL A 85 -9.65 5.58 5.40
C VAL A 85 -8.40 4.75 5.67
N LEU A 86 -7.21 5.27 5.33
CA LEU A 86 -5.96 4.55 5.61
C LEU A 86 -5.73 4.38 7.10
N SER A 87 -6.02 5.39 7.91
CA SER A 87 -5.91 5.30 9.37
C SER A 87 -6.82 4.21 9.93
N ASP A 88 -8.07 4.15 9.50
CA ASP A 88 -9.06 3.17 9.99
C ASP A 88 -8.66 1.72 9.69
N HIS A 89 -8.06 1.47 8.52
CA HIS A 89 -7.64 0.12 8.13
C HIS A 89 -6.28 -0.27 8.68
N ILE A 90 -5.33 0.66 8.73
CA ILE A 90 -3.90 0.35 8.94
C ILE A 90 -3.45 0.61 10.37
N ALA A 91 -3.95 1.64 11.06
CA ALA A 91 -3.54 1.93 12.43
C ALA A 91 -3.80 0.76 13.41
N PRO A 92 -4.93 0.01 13.33
CA PRO A 92 -5.18 -1.13 14.19
C PRO A 92 -4.18 -2.30 14.04
N LEU A 93 -3.45 -2.35 12.92
CA LEU A 93 -2.47 -3.41 12.66
C LEU A 93 -1.20 -3.26 13.53
N GLY A 94 -0.93 -2.05 14.05
CA GLY A 94 0.25 -1.79 14.89
C GLY A 94 1.59 -1.91 14.15
N ILE A 95 1.57 -1.93 12.82
CA ILE A 95 2.76 -2.05 11.96
C ILE A 95 3.30 -0.67 11.54
N PRO A 96 4.60 -0.57 11.19
CA PRO A 96 5.14 0.62 10.55
C PRO A 96 4.44 0.92 9.22
N ALA A 97 3.85 2.11 9.12
CA ALA A 97 3.21 2.56 7.90
C ALA A 97 3.29 4.08 7.70
N TRP A 98 3.27 4.50 6.44
CA TRP A 98 3.05 5.91 6.06
C TRP A 98 2.41 5.99 4.68
N TYR A 99 1.93 7.19 4.33
CA TYR A 99 1.37 7.50 3.02
C TYR A 99 2.10 8.68 2.38
N GLY A 100 1.93 8.86 1.07
CA GLY A 100 2.44 10.03 0.33
C GLY A 100 3.84 9.84 -0.25
N SER A 101 4.35 8.60 -0.30
CA SER A 101 5.58 8.30 -1.06
C SER A 101 5.46 8.69 -2.53
N MET A 102 6.58 9.04 -3.17
CA MET A 102 6.65 9.35 -4.60
C MET A 102 6.57 8.07 -5.46
N ILE A 103 5.46 7.34 -5.30
CA ILE A 103 5.11 6.09 -5.98
C ILE A 103 3.67 6.26 -6.46
N GLY A 104 3.41 5.94 -7.72
CA GLY A 104 2.08 5.96 -8.32
C GLY A 104 2.00 6.79 -9.59
N HIS A 105 0.79 7.22 -9.93
CA HIS A 105 0.49 7.97 -11.15
C HIS A 105 0.81 9.46 -11.02
N ILE A 106 2.09 9.78 -10.86
CA ILE A 106 2.63 11.13 -10.72
C ILE A 106 3.78 11.37 -11.69
N GLU A 107 4.13 12.64 -11.89
CA GLU A 107 5.23 13.07 -12.76
C GLU A 107 6.58 12.59 -12.21
N ASP A 108 6.93 13.02 -11.01
CA ASP A 108 8.14 12.59 -10.31
C ASP A 108 7.85 11.31 -9.51
N LYS A 109 8.20 10.16 -10.08
CA LYS A 109 8.03 8.85 -9.45
C LYS A 109 9.32 8.06 -9.36
N PHE A 110 9.50 7.37 -8.24
CA PHE A 110 10.57 6.40 -8.10
C PHE A 110 10.25 5.11 -8.84
N THR A 111 11.28 4.52 -9.45
CA THR A 111 11.22 3.12 -9.86
C THR A 111 11.55 2.26 -8.65
N ILE A 112 10.64 1.36 -8.29
CA ILE A 112 10.83 0.46 -7.15
C ILE A 112 10.79 -0.99 -7.63
N PRO A 113 11.84 -1.79 -7.35
CA PRO A 113 11.83 -3.21 -7.63
C PRO A 113 10.89 -3.94 -6.65
N LEU A 114 10.07 -4.82 -7.18
CA LEU A 114 9.25 -5.73 -6.39
C LEU A 114 9.94 -7.11 -6.28
N GLY A 115 9.65 -7.81 -5.20
CA GLY A 115 10.16 -9.16 -4.93
C GLY A 115 11.49 -9.20 -4.17
N VAL A 116 12.16 -8.06 -3.98
CA VAL A 116 13.43 -7.95 -3.27
C VAL A 116 13.26 -7.62 -1.79
N GLU A 117 14.22 -8.04 -0.96
CA GLU A 117 14.31 -7.68 0.46
C GLU A 117 14.58 -6.18 0.67
N ALA A 118 13.82 -5.56 1.56
CA ALA A 118 13.98 -4.16 1.93
C ALA A 118 13.76 -3.93 3.44
N GLU A 119 14.26 -2.79 3.91
CA GLU A 119 13.91 -2.20 5.20
C GLU A 119 13.18 -0.89 4.97
N ILE A 120 12.08 -0.69 5.69
CA ILE A 120 11.39 0.61 5.76
C ILE A 120 11.55 1.25 7.13
N ASN A 121 11.60 2.58 7.15
CA ASN A 121 11.50 3.38 8.36
C ASN A 121 10.44 4.46 8.20
N ALA A 122 9.26 4.18 8.76
CA ALA A 122 8.10 5.06 8.71
C ALA A 122 8.31 6.39 9.46
N ASP A 123 9.22 6.45 10.44
CA ASP A 123 9.51 7.69 11.17
C ASP A 123 10.27 8.70 10.29
N SER A 124 10.97 8.20 9.26
CA SER A 124 11.78 9.00 8.34
C SER A 124 11.27 8.97 6.89
N GLY A 125 10.24 8.17 6.58
CA GLY A 125 9.73 7.98 5.22
C GLY A 125 10.74 7.35 4.25
N THR A 126 11.58 6.42 4.71
CA THR A 126 12.65 5.83 3.88
C THR A 126 12.38 4.36 3.54
N ILE A 127 12.80 3.98 2.32
CA ILE A 127 12.85 2.61 1.83
C ILE A 127 14.30 2.32 1.46
N LYS A 128 14.90 1.28 2.06
CA LYS A 128 16.26 0.85 1.79
C LYS A 128 16.25 -0.57 1.24
N LEU A 129 16.72 -0.73 0.01
CA LEU A 129 16.94 -2.06 -0.58
C LEU A 129 18.09 -2.77 0.15
N LEU A 130 17.88 -4.03 0.50
CA LEU A 130 18.88 -4.86 1.19
C LEU A 130 19.63 -5.80 0.25
N GLU A 131 19.17 -5.92 -0.99
CA GLU A 131 19.80 -6.69 -2.05
C GLU A 131 19.72 -5.98 -3.41
N ALA A 132 20.50 -6.47 -4.37
CA ALA A 132 20.50 -5.97 -5.73
C ALA A 132 19.25 -6.45 -6.48
N ALA A 133 18.56 -5.54 -7.16
CA ALA A 133 17.38 -5.87 -7.96
C ALA A 133 17.71 -6.40 -9.37
N VAL A 134 18.95 -6.19 -9.81
CA VAL A 134 19.48 -6.63 -11.10
C VAL A 134 20.91 -7.13 -10.91
N VAL A 135 21.32 -8.09 -11.75
CA VAL A 135 22.67 -8.66 -11.80
C VAL A 135 23.48 -7.96 -12.89
#